data_AF-A8Y9Z3-F1
#
_entry.id   AF-A8Y9Z3-F1
#
_cell.length_a   1.000
_cell.length_b   1.000
_cell.length_c   1.000
_cell.angle_alpha   90.00
_cell.angle_beta   90.00
_cell.angle_gamma   90.00
#
_symmetry.space_group_name_H-M   'P 1'
#
loop_
_entity.id
_entity.type
_entity.pdbx_description
1 polymer ?
#
loop_
_entity_poly.entity_id
_entity_poly.type
_entity_poly.pdbx_seq_one_letter_code
_entity_poly.pdbx_strand_id
1 'polypeptide(L)'
;MNLYATSQNGVLIRLTEERWKHIISGHSELVSYQAEILETIRHPEKILVGNHQELLAVKQIVSGKYLIVVYRELSEGGFIITAYLTRRLRELTKRKQIWP
;
A
#
# COMPACT_ATOMS: atom_id res chain seq x y z
N MET A 1 -14.41 10.77 -7.49
CA MET A 1 -14.05 9.68 -8.42
C MET A 1 -13.25 8.61 -7.68
N ASN A 2 -13.55 7.33 -7.87
CA ASN A 2 -12.78 6.23 -7.26
C ASN A 2 -11.69 5.75 -8.20
N LEU A 3 -10.54 5.40 -7.63
CA LEU A 3 -9.42 4.79 -8.35
C LEU A 3 -9.29 3.32 -7.96
N TYR A 4 -8.72 2.52 -8.85
CA TYR A 4 -8.60 1.08 -8.65
C TYR A 4 -7.24 0.56 -9.12
N ALA A 5 -6.79 -0.51 -8.48
CA ALA A 5 -5.62 -1.28 -8.85
C ALA A 5 -5.88 -2.76 -8.57
N THR A 6 -5.47 -3.64 -9.47
CA THR A 6 -5.51 -5.09 -9.23
C THR A 6 -4.28 -5.49 -8.42
N SER A 7 -4.48 -6.20 -7.31
CA SER A 7 -3.38 -6.69 -6.48
C SER A 7 -2.67 -7.89 -7.10
N GLN A 8 -1.58 -8.32 -6.48
CA GLN A 8 -0.84 -9.53 -6.85
C GLN A 8 -1.71 -10.80 -6.86
N ASN A 9 -2.77 -10.85 -6.06
CA ASN A 9 -3.70 -11.99 -5.99
C ASN A 9 -4.87 -11.87 -6.98
N GLY A 10 -4.87 -10.87 -7.86
CA GLY A 10 -5.97 -10.62 -8.80
C GLY A 10 -7.18 -9.91 -8.18
N VAL A 11 -7.07 -9.41 -6.95
CA VAL A 11 -8.18 -8.75 -6.24
C VAL A 11 -8.21 -7.26 -6.61
N LEU A 12 -9.38 -6.74 -6.96
CA LEU A 12 -9.55 -5.32 -7.27
C LEU A 12 -9.55 -4.47 -5.99
N ILE A 13 -8.52 -3.66 -5.80
CA ILE A 13 -8.34 -2.78 -4.64
C ILE A 13 -8.79 -1.37 -4.98
N ARG A 14 -9.73 -0.84 -4.19
CA ARG A 14 -10.24 0.53 -4.35
C ARG A 14 -9.49 1.56 -3.50
N LEU A 15 -9.32 2.74 -4.07
CA LEU A 15 -8.94 3.98 -3.38
C LEU A 15 -10.02 5.03 -3.64
N THR A 16 -10.85 5.29 -2.63
CA THR A 16 -11.89 6.34 -2.66
C THR A 16 -11.31 7.71 -2.35
N GLU A 17 -11.97 8.78 -2.78
CA GLU A 17 -11.54 10.15 -2.46
C GLU A 17 -11.48 10.44 -0.96
N GLU A 18 -12.44 9.95 -0.17
CA GLU A 18 -12.43 10.13 1.28
C GLU A 18 -11.18 9.51 1.91
N ARG A 19 -10.88 8.27 1.52
CA ARG A 19 -9.66 7.57 1.96
C ARG A 19 -8.39 8.25 1.48
N TRP A 20 -8.37 8.77 0.26
CA TRP A 20 -7.25 9.56 -0.26
C TRP A 20 -7.01 10.81 0.58
N LYS A 21 -8.06 11.59 0.87
CA LYS A 21 -8.00 12.76 1.75
C LYS A 21 -7.50 12.39 3.15
N HIS A 22 -7.94 11.26 3.69
CA HIS A 22 -7.47 10.77 4.99
C HIS A 22 -5.97 10.44 4.97
N ILE A 23 -5.49 9.75 3.93
CA ILE A 23 -4.06 9.42 3.76
C ILE A 23 -3.22 10.69 3.74
N ILE A 24 -3.54 11.66 2.86
CA ILE A 24 -2.74 12.89 2.74
C ILE A 24 -2.86 13.81 3.96
N SER A 25 -3.95 13.71 4.74
CA SER A 25 -4.08 14.45 6.00
C SER A 25 -3.16 13.90 7.09
N GLY A 26 -2.88 12.59 7.08
CA GLY A 26 -1.91 11.97 7.99
C GLY A 26 -0.47 11.97 7.45
N HIS A 27 -0.32 12.02 6.12
CA HIS A 27 0.94 11.89 5.38
C HIS A 27 0.97 12.90 4.22
N SER A 28 1.13 14.18 4.54
CA SER A 28 1.12 15.26 3.53
C SER A 28 2.24 15.14 2.50
N GLU A 29 3.30 14.39 2.80
CA GLU A 29 4.36 14.05 1.85
C GLU A 29 3.88 13.18 0.68
N LEU A 30 2.70 12.57 0.78
CA LEU A 30 2.13 11.69 -0.24
C LEU A 30 1.25 12.39 -1.27
N VAL A 31 1.01 13.71 -1.19
CA VAL A 31 0.09 14.43 -2.09
C VAL A 31 0.37 14.16 -3.58
N SER A 32 1.64 13.98 -3.96
CA SER A 32 2.05 13.70 -5.34
C SER A 32 2.25 12.21 -5.66
N TYR A 33 1.88 11.29 -4.75
CA TYR A 33 2.19 9.85 -4.85
C TYR A 33 0.95 8.97 -5.12
N GLN A 34 -0.17 9.56 -5.57
CA GLN A 34 -1.42 8.81 -5.76
C GLN A 34 -1.27 7.68 -6.79
N ALA A 35 -0.57 7.96 -7.89
CA ALA A 35 -0.31 6.99 -8.94
C ALA A 35 0.61 5.87 -8.43
N GLU A 36 1.64 6.23 -7.65
CA GLU A 36 2.64 5.36 -7.05
C GLU A 36 2.02 4.42 -6.01
N ILE A 37 1.00 4.87 -5.28
CA ILE A 37 0.23 4.02 -4.36
C ILE A 37 -0.50 2.91 -5.13
N LEU A 38 -1.22 3.27 -6.20
CA LEU A 38 -1.92 2.28 -7.03
C LEU A 38 -0.95 1.35 -7.73
N GLU A 39 0.19 1.90 -8.16
CA GLU A 39 1.26 1.15 -8.79
C GLU A 39 1.96 0.19 -7.81
N THR A 40 2.06 0.55 -6.53
CA THR A 40 2.59 -0.32 -5.48
C THR A 40 1.64 -1.48 -5.18
N ILE A 41 0.32 -1.31 -5.38
CA ILE A 41 -0.65 -2.42 -5.33
C ILE A 41 -0.46 -3.37 -6.51
N ARG A 42 -0.30 -2.84 -7.73
CA ARG A 42 -0.15 -3.65 -8.96
C ARG A 42 1.19 -4.40 -9.01
N HIS A 43 2.25 -3.70 -8.66
CA HIS A 43 3.64 -4.15 -8.82
C HIS A 43 4.46 -3.84 -7.56
N PRO A 44 4.15 -4.50 -6.43
CA PRO A 44 5.00 -4.41 -5.24
C PRO A 44 6.35 -5.09 -5.48
N GLU A 45 7.32 -4.80 -4.62
CA GLU A 45 8.57 -5.57 -4.52
C GLU A 45 8.45 -6.70 -3.48
N LYS A 46 7.58 -6.51 -2.49
CA LYS A 46 7.27 -7.50 -1.45
C LYS A 46 5.92 -7.20 -0.80
N ILE A 47 5.27 -8.23 -0.28
CA ILE A 47 4.03 -8.15 0.51
C ILE A 47 4.28 -8.78 1.87
N LEU A 48 3.98 -8.03 2.92
CA LEU A 48 4.14 -8.45 4.31
C LEU A 48 2.77 -8.54 4.99
N VAL A 49 2.66 -9.38 6.02
CA VAL A 49 1.45 -9.48 6.84
C VAL A 49 1.39 -8.31 7.85
N GLY A 50 0.21 -7.67 7.90
CA GLY A 50 -0.15 -6.68 8.89
C GLY A 50 -0.43 -7.27 10.26
N ASN A 51 -1.03 -6.47 11.15
CA ASN A 51 -1.39 -6.95 12.48
C ASN A 51 -2.79 -7.57 12.50
N HIS A 52 -3.70 -7.05 11.66
CA HIS A 52 -5.10 -7.45 11.65
C HIS A 52 -5.57 -7.75 10.23
N GLN A 53 -5.00 -8.81 9.63
CA GLN A 53 -5.33 -9.27 8.26
C GLN A 53 -5.03 -8.25 7.15
N GLU A 54 -4.35 -7.14 7.44
CA GLU A 54 -3.85 -6.27 6.38
C GLU A 54 -2.69 -6.94 5.63
N LEU A 55 -2.52 -6.51 4.39
CA LEU A 55 -1.35 -6.72 3.58
C LEU A 55 -0.60 -5.39 3.46
N LEU A 56 0.72 -5.46 3.53
CA LEU A 56 1.61 -4.32 3.35
C LEU A 56 2.38 -4.53 2.05
N ALA A 57 1.92 -3.88 0.99
CA ALA A 57 2.67 -3.79 -0.26
C ALA A 57 3.81 -2.78 -0.09
N VAL A 58 5.02 -3.20 -0.43
CA VAL A 58 6.24 -2.40 -0.26
C VAL A 58 6.85 -2.17 -1.63
N LYS A 59 7.21 -0.93 -1.93
CA LYS A 59 7.95 -0.57 -3.14
C LYS A 59 9.00 0.49 -2.84
N GLN A 60 10.23 0.28 -3.28
CA GLN A 60 11.24 1.32 -3.24
C GLN A 60 10.93 2.39 -4.30
N ILE A 61 10.83 3.65 -3.86
CA ILE A 61 10.54 4.79 -4.76
C ILE A 61 11.80 5.57 -5.13
N VAL A 62 12.76 5.65 -4.22
CA VAL A 62 14.12 6.14 -4.43
C VAL A 62 15.06 5.36 -3.52
N SER A 63 16.36 5.37 -3.79
CA SER A 63 17.33 4.60 -3.01
C SER A 63 17.18 4.85 -1.50
N GLY A 64 16.93 3.77 -0.75
CA GLY A 64 16.73 3.77 0.69
C GLY A 64 15.40 4.33 1.19
N LYS A 65 14.46 4.73 0.32
CA LYS A 65 13.13 5.23 0.69
C LYS A 65 12.03 4.38 0.05
N TYR A 66 11.15 3.87 0.88
CA TYR A 66 10.11 2.92 0.50
C TYR A 66 8.73 3.54 0.71
N LEU A 67 7.83 3.29 -0.23
CA LEU A 67 6.40 3.49 -0.09
C LEU A 67 5.78 2.19 0.43
N ILE A 68 5.05 2.31 1.54
CA ILE A 68 4.29 1.21 2.13
C ILE A 68 2.82 1.52 1.91
N VAL A 69 2.12 0.61 1.24
CA VAL A 69 0.67 0.68 1.04
C VAL A 69 0.02 -0.44 1.84
N VAL A 70 -0.79 -0.05 2.82
CA VAL A 70 -1.53 -0.96 3.68
C VAL A 70 -2.92 -1.14 3.08
N TYR A 71 -3.29 -2.38 2.77
CA TYR A 71 -4.56 -2.70 2.14
C TYR A 71 -5.15 -4.00 2.67
N ARG A 72 -6.43 -4.23 2.40
CA ARG A 72 -7.09 -5.52 2.66
C ARG A 72 -7.71 -6.05 1.38
N GLU A 73 -7.62 -7.35 1.25
CA GLU A 73 -8.34 -8.15 0.26
C GLU A 73 -9.53 -8.82 0.94
N LEU A 74 -10.67 -8.80 0.28
CA LEU A 74 -11.93 -9.42 0.66
C LEU A 74 -12.43 -10.26 -0.53
N SER A 75 -13.46 -11.07 -0.30
CA SER A 75 -14.07 -11.90 -1.35
C SER A 75 -14.59 -11.10 -2.55
N GLU A 76 -15.09 -9.88 -2.33
CA GLU A 76 -15.72 -9.04 -3.37
C GLU A 76 -14.84 -7.83 -3.76
N GLY A 77 -13.53 -7.92 -3.56
CA GLY A 77 -12.58 -6.86 -3.87
C GLY A 77 -11.76 -6.45 -2.64
N GLY A 78 -11.28 -5.22 -2.60
CA GLY A 78 -10.44 -4.77 -1.48
C GLY A 78 -10.37 -3.27 -1.41
N PHE A 79 -9.66 -2.77 -0.40
CA PHE A 79 -9.49 -1.33 -0.21
C PHE A 79 -8.16 -0.98 0.43
N ILE A 80 -7.66 0.21 0.10
CA ILE A 80 -6.49 0.79 0.76
C ILE A 80 -6.92 1.35 2.12
N ILE A 81 -6.16 1.04 3.16
CA ILE A 81 -6.37 1.52 4.54
C ILE A 81 -5.55 2.78 4.78
N THR A 82 -4.25 2.73 4.47
CA THR A 82 -3.34 3.87 4.58
C THR A 82 -2.11 3.65 3.69
N ALA A 83 -1.29 4.68 3.50
CA ALA A 83 0.02 4.58 2.92
C ALA A 83 0.99 5.55 3.62
N TYR A 84 2.29 5.23 3.62
CA TYR A 84 3.31 6.11 4.20
C TYR A 84 4.70 5.84 3.61
N LEU A 85 5.60 6.82 3.75
CA LEU A 85 7.00 6.68 3.35
C LEU A 85 7.87 6.29 4.55
N THR A 86 8.86 5.44 4.32
CA THR A 86 9.83 5.08 5.36
C THR A 86 11.20 4.79 4.78
N ARG A 87 12.24 5.07 5.58
CA ARG A 87 13.61 4.58 5.33
C ARG A 87 13.97 3.37 6.21
N ARG A 88 13.10 3.03 7.17
CA ARG A 88 13.35 2.02 8.20
C ARG A 88 12.74 0.67 7.81
N LEU A 89 13.24 0.07 6.74
CA LEU A 89 12.70 -1.21 6.26
C LEU A 89 12.97 -2.37 7.23
N ARG A 90 14.06 -2.31 8.02
CA ARG A 90 14.46 -3.38 8.95
C ARG A 90 13.39 -3.76 9.96
N GLU A 91 12.62 -2.79 10.45
CA GLU A 91 11.53 -3.07 11.41
C GLU A 91 10.34 -3.74 10.71
N LEU A 92 10.09 -3.39 9.45
CA LEU A 92 9.04 -4.00 8.65
C LEU A 92 9.39 -5.44 8.24
N THR A 93 10.65 -5.73 7.91
CA THR A 93 11.08 -7.09 7.54
C THR A 93 11.01 -8.11 8.68
N LYS A 94 10.75 -7.67 9.92
CA LYS A 94 10.42 -8.59 11.03
C LYS A 94 9.03 -9.22 10.87
N ARG A 95 8.16 -8.61 10.06
CA ARG A 95 6.85 -9.17 9.70
C ARG A 95 7.04 -10.35 8.75
N LYS A 96 6.12 -11.30 8.80
CA LYS A 96 6.08 -12.41 7.84
C LYS A 96 5.91 -11.85 6.42
N GLN A 97 6.88 -12.10 5.56
CA GLN A 97 6.73 -11.90 4.12
C GLN A 97 5.92 -13.05 3.53
N ILE A 98 4.97 -12.72 2.67
CA ILE A 98 4.13 -13.70 1.96
C ILE A 98 4.28 -13.63 0.44
N TRP A 99 4.97 -12.60 -0.05
CA TRP A 99 5.31 -12.44 -1.46
C TRP A 99 6.51 -11.48 -1.65
N PRO A 100 7.36 -11.66 -2.68
CA PRO A 100 7.55 -12.96 -3.32
C PRO A 100 7.88 -14.02 -2.26
#